data_AF-A0A4P5W8V6-F1
#
_entry.id   AF-A0A4P5W8V6-F1
#
_cell.length_a   1.000
_cell.length_b   1.000
_cell.length_c   1.000
_cell.angle_alpha   90.00
_cell.angle_beta   90.00
_cell.angle_gamma   90.00
#
_symmetry.space_group_name_H-M   'P 1'
#
loop_
_entity.id
_entity.type
_entity.pdbx_description
1 polymer ?
#
loop_
_entity_poly.entity_id
_entity_poly.type
_entity_poly.pdbx_seq_one_letter_code
_entity_poly.pdbx_strand_id
1 'polypeptide(L)'
;MEETKALIESKDIKHLKILDLALTGMSHRQISLQLGYSLSTVERAIYSDSGQVVLKNAVARMNHEIAEALPSMVKLACQELTRLIIMSEKSQTRLASSKQIMAIWSKLQRISE
;
A
#
# COMPACT_ATOMS: atom_id res chain seq x y z
N MET A 1 10.24 -24.89 33.31
CA MET A 1 10.89 -24.37 32.09
C MET A 1 9.91 -24.26 30.91
N GLU A 2 8.86 -25.09 30.83
CA GLU A 2 7.79 -24.94 29.81
C GLU A 2 7.05 -23.58 29.87
N GLU A 3 6.63 -23.14 31.06
CA GLU A 3 5.75 -21.97 31.23
C GLU A 3 6.40 -20.64 30.77
N THR A 4 7.71 -20.49 31.00
CA THR A 4 8.48 -19.32 30.57
C THR A 4 8.61 -19.23 29.05
N LYS A 5 8.62 -20.37 28.35
CA LYS A 5 8.77 -20.41 26.89
C LYS A 5 7.46 -20.03 26.19
N ALA A 6 6.33 -20.56 26.68
CA ALA A 6 5.00 -20.18 26.22
C ALA A 6 4.71 -18.68 26.43
N LEU A 7 5.20 -18.09 27.53
CA LEU A 7 5.06 -16.65 27.78
C LEU A 7 5.81 -15.79 26.75
N ILE A 8 7.03 -16.20 26.37
CA ILE A 8 7.86 -15.50 25.38
C ILE A 8 7.22 -15.63 23.99
N GLU A 9 6.84 -16.84 23.59
CA GLU A 9 6.16 -17.08 22.30
C GLU A 9 4.84 -16.30 22.20
N SER A 10 4.05 -16.23 23.28
CA SER A 10 2.81 -15.45 23.29
C SER A 10 3.05 -13.94 23.14
N LYS A 11 4.16 -13.43 23.69
CA LYS A 11 4.52 -12.01 23.62
C LYS A 11 4.98 -11.65 22.21
N ASP A 12 5.71 -12.53 21.56
CA ASP A 12 6.16 -12.36 20.17
C ASP A 12 4.99 -12.43 19.18
N ILE A 13 4.03 -13.35 19.39
CA ILE A 13 2.82 -13.42 18.55
C ILE A 13 1.99 -12.14 18.66
N LYS A 14 1.84 -11.58 19.88
CA LYS A 14 1.13 -10.30 20.08
C LYS A 14 1.82 -9.17 19.34
N HIS A 15 3.14 -9.11 19.45
CA HIS A 15 3.95 -8.08 18.81
C HIS A 15 3.83 -8.14 17.29
N LEU A 16 3.96 -9.34 16.71
CA LEU A 16 3.80 -9.56 15.27
C LEU A 16 2.42 -9.16 14.76
N LYS A 17 1.34 -9.55 15.46
CA LYS A 17 -0.04 -9.18 15.07
C LYS A 17 -0.27 -7.66 15.04
N ILE A 18 0.32 -6.94 16.00
CA ILE A 18 0.24 -5.47 16.03
C ILE A 18 0.97 -4.87 14.82
N LEU A 19 2.18 -5.36 14.52
CA LEU A 19 2.99 -4.86 13.41
C LEU A 19 2.36 -5.18 12.05
N ASP A 20 1.79 -6.37 11.88
CA ASP A 20 1.09 -6.74 10.65
C ASP A 20 -0.09 -5.80 10.36
N LEU A 21 -0.91 -5.49 11.37
CA LEU A 21 -2.01 -4.54 11.19
C LEU A 21 -1.49 -3.12 10.94
N ALA A 22 -0.40 -2.70 11.58
CA ALA A 22 0.22 -1.41 11.32
C ALA A 22 0.68 -1.28 9.85
N LEU A 23 1.21 -2.35 9.26
CA LEU A 23 1.63 -2.37 7.85
C LEU A 23 0.47 -2.21 6.86
N THR A 24 -0.77 -2.53 7.26
CA THR A 24 -1.96 -2.27 6.43
C THR A 24 -2.40 -0.79 6.42
N GLY A 25 -1.73 0.07 7.20
CA GLY A 25 -2.09 1.49 7.34
C GLY A 25 -3.15 1.77 8.41
N MET A 26 -3.49 0.80 9.25
CA MET A 26 -4.40 1.03 10.37
C MET A 26 -3.77 1.94 11.44
N SER A 27 -4.59 2.87 11.96
CA SER A 27 -4.18 3.71 13.09
C SER A 27 -4.03 2.88 14.38
N HIS A 28 -3.19 3.34 15.31
CA HIS A 28 -2.98 2.66 16.60
C HIS A 28 -4.29 2.41 17.35
N ARG A 29 -5.25 3.34 17.25
CA ARG A 29 -6.57 3.22 17.85
C ARG A 29 -7.40 2.10 17.22
N GLN A 30 -7.37 1.96 15.89
CA GLN A 30 -8.06 0.86 15.20
C GLN A 30 -7.46 -0.49 15.59
N ILE A 31 -6.12 -0.58 15.64
CA ILE A 31 -5.41 -1.81 16.05
C ILE A 31 -5.76 -2.18 17.49
N SER A 32 -5.75 -1.19 18.39
CA SER A 32 -6.14 -1.36 19.81
C SER A 32 -7.56 -1.92 19.94
N LEU A 33 -8.53 -1.35 19.22
CA LEU A 33 -9.91 -1.82 19.24
C LEU A 33 -10.06 -3.22 18.64
N GLN A 34 -9.37 -3.51 17.54
CA GLN A 34 -9.48 -4.78 16.83
C GLN A 34 -8.85 -5.94 17.60
N LEU A 35 -7.70 -5.71 18.24
CA LEU A 35 -6.98 -6.75 18.99
C LEU A 35 -7.35 -6.81 20.48
N GLY A 36 -8.08 -5.82 20.99
CA GLY A 36 -8.43 -5.71 22.40
C GLY A 36 -7.23 -5.38 23.30
N TYR A 37 -6.18 -4.75 22.77
CA TYR A 37 -5.00 -4.33 23.52
C TYR A 37 -5.07 -2.86 23.88
N SER A 38 -4.42 -2.45 24.98
CA SER A 38 -4.32 -1.03 25.33
C SER A 38 -3.54 -0.26 24.26
N LEU A 39 -3.89 1.01 24.07
CA LEU A 39 -3.18 1.89 23.14
C LEU A 39 -1.68 1.94 23.43
N SER A 40 -1.30 1.99 24.71
CA SER A 40 0.10 1.97 25.16
C SER A 40 0.84 0.68 24.79
N THR A 41 0.14 -0.46 24.73
CA THR A 41 0.74 -1.74 24.31
C THR A 41 1.01 -1.72 22.81
N VAL A 42 0.08 -1.18 22.03
CA VAL A 42 0.23 -0.99 20.59
C VAL A 42 1.39 -0.05 20.28
N GLU A 43 1.43 1.11 20.93
CA GLU A 43 2.51 2.08 20.77
C GLU A 43 3.87 1.50 21.15
N ARG A 44 3.96 0.78 22.28
CA ARG A 44 5.22 0.14 22.69
C ARG A 44 5.68 -0.91 21.68
N ALA A 45 4.75 -1.64 21.06
CA ALA A 45 5.08 -2.61 20.04
C ALA A 45 5.60 -1.94 18.76
N ILE A 46 4.98 -0.82 18.36
CA ILE A 46 5.36 -0.10 17.13
C ILE A 46 6.67 0.68 17.32
N TYR A 47 6.85 1.33 18.46
CA TYR A 47 8.00 2.19 18.75
C TYR A 47 9.18 1.47 19.43
N SER A 48 9.12 0.15 19.63
CA SER A 48 10.30 -0.59 20.06
C SER A 48 11.33 -0.66 18.92
N ASP A 49 12.60 -0.83 19.26
CA ASP A 49 13.68 -1.00 18.28
C ASP A 49 13.38 -2.15 17.31
N SER A 50 12.86 -3.27 17.83
CA SER A 50 12.43 -4.41 17.02
C SER A 50 11.30 -4.06 16.06
N GLY A 51 10.28 -3.33 16.54
CA GLY A 51 9.12 -2.93 15.73
C GLY A 51 9.52 -1.98 14.60
N GLN A 52 10.35 -0.98 14.91
CA GLN A 52 10.86 -0.03 13.93
C GLN A 52 11.69 -0.72 12.84
N VAL A 53 12.54 -1.68 13.19
CA VAL A 53 13.32 -2.46 12.22
C VAL A 53 12.40 -3.26 11.29
N VAL A 54 11.40 -3.96 11.85
CA VAL A 54 10.43 -4.74 11.05
C VAL A 54 9.66 -3.85 10.09
N LEU A 55 9.13 -2.73 10.57
CA LEU A 55 8.35 -1.79 9.76
C LEU A 55 9.21 -1.17 8.66
N LYS A 56 10.42 -0.72 8.98
CA LYS A 56 11.35 -0.15 7.99
C LYS A 56 11.70 -1.17 6.89
N ASN A 57 11.98 -2.40 7.28
CA ASN A 57 12.29 -3.46 6.32
C ASN A 57 11.08 -3.83 5.46
N ALA A 58 9.88 -3.83 6.02
CA ALA A 58 8.66 -4.07 5.26
C ALA A 58 8.38 -2.95 4.24
N VAL A 59 8.51 -1.68 4.65
CA VAL A 59 8.40 -0.53 3.72
C VAL A 59 9.44 -0.62 2.61
N ALA A 60 10.69 -0.98 2.93
CA ALA A 60 11.74 -1.15 1.93
C ALA A 60 11.39 -2.25 0.90
N ARG A 61 10.88 -3.40 1.35
CA ARG A 61 10.42 -4.48 0.46
C ARG A 61 9.25 -4.04 -0.42
N MET A 62 8.22 -3.42 0.17
CA MET A 62 7.07 -2.93 -0.59
C MET A 62 7.49 -1.92 -1.65
N ASN A 63 8.39 -0.98 -1.31
CA ASN A 63 8.91 -0.01 -2.28
C ASN A 63 9.67 -0.69 -3.41
N HIS A 64 10.44 -1.73 -3.11
CA HIS A 64 11.16 -2.50 -4.13
C HIS A 64 10.20 -3.25 -5.05
N GLU A 65 9.23 -3.98 -4.50
CA GLU A 65 8.21 -4.71 -5.27
C GLU A 65 7.39 -3.77 -6.18
N ILE A 66 7.00 -2.61 -5.66
CA ILE A 66 6.30 -1.58 -6.46
C ILE A 66 7.21 -1.07 -7.59
N ALA A 67 8.48 -0.77 -7.30
CA ALA A 67 9.41 -0.27 -8.31
C ALA A 67 9.62 -1.29 -9.45
N GLU A 68 9.65 -2.59 -9.14
CA GLU A 68 9.74 -3.65 -10.15
C GLU A 68 8.45 -3.82 -10.96
N ALA A 69 7.28 -3.70 -10.32
CA ALA A 69 5.98 -3.88 -10.98
C ALA A 69 5.53 -2.66 -11.79
N LEU A 70 5.94 -1.45 -11.39
CA LEU A 70 5.44 -0.19 -11.93
C LEU A 70 5.57 -0.08 -13.46
N PRO A 71 6.70 -0.42 -14.11
CA PRO A 71 6.82 -0.32 -15.56
C PRO A 71 5.81 -1.18 -16.31
N SER A 72 5.57 -2.41 -15.82
CA SER A 72 4.60 -3.34 -16.40
C SER A 72 3.16 -2.86 -16.22
N MET A 73 2.84 -2.31 -15.04
CA MET A 73 1.53 -1.71 -14.78
C MET A 73 1.25 -0.51 -15.69
N VAL A 74 2.23 0.38 -15.86
CA VAL A 74 2.13 1.53 -16.77
C VAL A 74 1.92 1.06 -18.21
N LYS A 75 2.69 0.07 -18.66
CA LYS A 75 2.54 -0.51 -20.01
C LYS A 75 1.14 -1.06 -20.25
N LEU A 76 0.59 -1.83 -19.31
CA LEU A 76 -0.75 -2.39 -19.41
C LEU A 76 -1.82 -1.29 -19.46
N ALA A 77 -1.69 -0.25 -18.62
CA ALA A 77 -2.60 0.89 -18.64
C ALA A 77 -2.57 1.63 -19.98
N CYS A 78 -1.38 1.88 -20.55
CA CYS A 78 -1.22 2.50 -21.86
C CYS A 78 -1.84 1.64 -22.99
N GLN A 79 -1.69 0.32 -22.92
CA GLN A 79 -2.27 -0.61 -23.88
C GLN A 79 -3.81 -0.58 -23.84
N GLU A 80 -4.41 -0.60 -22.64
CA GLU A 80 -5.88 -0.55 -22.52
C GLU A 80 -6.45 0.80 -22.95
N LEU A 81 -5.77 1.91 -22.63
CA LEU A 81 -6.14 3.24 -23.14
C LEU A 81 -6.10 3.29 -24.67
N THR A 82 -5.03 2.76 -25.26
CA THR A 82 -4.89 2.66 -26.72
C THR A 82 -6.03 1.84 -27.33
N ARG A 83 -6.37 0.70 -26.71
CA ARG A 83 -7.49 -0.16 -27.11
C ARG A 83 -8.81 0.60 -27.09
N LEU A 84 -9.09 1.34 -26.02
CA LEU A 84 -10.30 2.15 -25.87
C LEU A 84 -10.40 3.27 -26.92
N ILE A 85 -9.28 3.92 -27.26
CA ILE A 85 -9.23 4.96 -28.30
C ILE A 85 -9.57 4.35 -29.67
N ILE A 86 -8.89 3.26 -30.05
CA ILE A 86 -9.12 2.56 -31.32
C ILE A 86 -10.57 2.06 -31.44
N MET A 87 -11.13 1.52 -30.36
CA MET A 87 -12.54 1.10 -30.33
C MET A 87 -13.52 2.28 -30.44
N SER A 88 -13.14 3.47 -29.96
CA SER A 88 -13.97 4.66 -30.03
C SER A 88 -14.03 5.29 -31.44
N GLU A 89 -12.99 5.14 -32.26
CA GLU A 89 -12.98 5.66 -33.63
C GLU A 89 -14.01 4.94 -34.55
N LYS A 90 -14.40 3.71 -34.21
CA LYS A 90 -15.50 3.00 -34.91
C LYS A 90 -16.90 3.45 -34.50
N SER A 91 -17.03 4.35 -33.53
CA SER A 91 -18.32 4.86 -33.03
C SER A 91 -18.27 6.39 -32.97
N GLN A 92 -18.70 7.01 -34.06
CA GLN A 92 -18.68 8.47 -34.37
C GLN A 92 -19.35 9.44 -33.35
N THR A 93 -19.52 9.08 -32.08
CA THR A 93 -20.23 9.91 -31.07
C THR A 93 -19.37 10.41 -29.89
N ARG A 94 -18.03 10.28 -29.90
CA ARG A 94 -17.16 10.62 -28.74
C ARG A 94 -16.11 11.72 -28.91
N LEU A 95 -16.27 12.65 -29.87
CA LEU A 95 -15.35 13.79 -30.06
C LEU A 95 -15.22 14.73 -28.83
N ALA A 96 -16.16 14.69 -27.88
CA ALA A 96 -16.10 15.47 -26.63
C ALA A 96 -15.14 14.89 -25.58
N SER A 97 -14.98 13.55 -25.53
CA SER A 97 -14.14 12.91 -24.50
C SER A 97 -12.65 12.88 -24.87
N SER A 98 -12.31 12.87 -26.17
CA SER A 98 -10.91 12.93 -26.61
C SER A 98 -10.23 14.26 -26.22
N LYS A 99 -10.93 15.39 -26.35
CA LYS A 99 -10.43 16.70 -25.86
C LYS A 99 -10.20 16.71 -24.34
N GLN A 100 -11.07 16.05 -23.57
CA GLN A 100 -10.91 15.95 -22.12
C GLN A 100 -9.72 15.07 -21.73
N ILE A 101 -9.53 13.94 -22.41
CA ILE A 101 -8.39 13.04 -22.19
C ILE A 101 -7.07 13.76 -22.53
N MET A 102 -7.01 14.47 -23.66
CA MET A 102 -5.82 15.27 -24.03
C MET A 102 -5.54 16.40 -23.04
N ALA A 103 -6.57 17.03 -22.48
CA ALA A 103 -6.41 18.04 -21.43
C ALA A 103 -5.88 17.47 -20.11
N ILE A 104 -6.31 16.25 -19.73
CA ILE A 104 -5.79 15.55 -18.56
C ILE A 104 -4.34 15.12 -18.79
N TRP A 105 -4.03 14.59 -19.98
CA TRP A 105 -2.66 14.21 -20.35
C TRP A 105 -1.69 15.40 -20.30
N SER A 106 -2.08 16.54 -20.88
CA SER A 106 -1.27 17.78 -20.83
C SER A 106 -1.05 18.28 -19.40
N LYS A 107 -2.03 18.13 -18.51
CA LYS A 107 -1.87 18.47 -17.09
C LYS A 107 -0.93 17.53 -16.35
N LEU A 108 -0.99 16.23 -16.63
CA LEU A 108 -0.10 15.24 -16.01
C LEU A 108 1.35 15.41 -16.48
N GLN A 109 1.56 15.77 -17.74
CA GLN A 109 2.90 15.98 -18.31
C GLN A 109 3.61 17.21 -17.71
N ARG A 110 2.85 18.27 -17.39
CA ARG A 110 3.36 19.46 -16.67
C ARG A 110 3.71 19.22 -15.21
N ILE A 111 3.27 18.11 -14.62
CA ILE A 111 3.61 17.73 -13.24
C ILE A 111 4.87 16.86 -13.22
N SER A 112 5.27 16.27 -14.36
CA SER A 112 6.50 15.48 -14.50
C SER A 112 7.73 16.28 -14.95
N GLU A 113 7.58 17.58 -15.20
CA GLU A 113 8.65 18.57 -15.40
C GLU A 113 8.93 19.31 -14.08
#